data_AF-A0A1V3XJV9-F1
#
_entry.id   AF-A0A1V3XJV9-F1
#
_cell.length_a   1.000
_cell.length_b   1.000
_cell.length_c   1.000
_cell.angle_alpha   90.00
_cell.angle_beta   90.00
_cell.angle_gamma   90.00
#
_symmetry.space_group_name_H-M   'P 1'
#
loop_
_entity.id
_entity.type
_entity.pdbx_description
1 polymer ?
#
loop_
_entity_poly.entity_id
_entity_poly.type
_entity_poly.pdbx_seq_one_letter_code
_entity_poly.pdbx_strand_id
1 'polypeptide(L)' 'MVNVSPAGRLHGAGPELSAVADVVIANESEAQQWRWSPAHLVVTCGARGARYVGVDGELDVAAPQ' A
#
# COMPACT_ATOMS: atom_id res chain seq x y z
N MET A 1 -14.48 1.27 5.12
CA MET A 1 -13.02 1.17 5.16
C MET A 1 -12.62 -0.28 4.90
N VAL A 2 -12.23 -0.56 3.66
CA VAL A 2 -11.79 -1.87 3.16
C VAL A 2 -10.28 -1.82 2.95
N ASN A 3 -9.57 -2.80 3.50
CA ASN A 3 -8.14 -2.97 3.26
C ASN A 3 -7.90 -4.03 2.18
N VAL A 4 -6.87 -3.81 1.36
CA VAL A 4 -6.39 -4.81 0.40
C VAL A 4 -4.87 -4.90 0.48
N SER A 5 -4.37 -6.12 0.25
CA SER A 5 -2.95 -6.37 0.01
C SER A 5 -2.82 -7.04 -1.35
N PRO A 6 -2.18 -6.40 -2.35
CA PRO A 6 -1.97 -7.02 -3.64
C PRO A 6 -0.95 -8.14 -3.49
N ALA A 7 -1.34 -9.38 -3.79
CA ALA A 7 -0.42 -10.52 -3.73
C ALA A 7 0.36 -10.66 -5.05
N GLY A 8 1.68 -10.44 -5.02
CA GLY A 8 2.57 -10.70 -6.16
C GLY A 8 2.31 -9.80 -7.38
N ARG A 9 2.66 -10.29 -8.60
CA ARG A 9 2.29 -9.58 -9.85
C ARG A 9 0.79 -9.35 -9.82
N LEU A 10 0.37 -8.10 -9.92
CA LEU A 10 -1.02 -7.68 -10.14
C LEU A 10 -1.55 -8.29 -11.44
N HIS A 11 -1.89 -9.58 -11.42
CA HIS A 11 -2.38 -10.35 -12.55
C HIS A 11 -3.84 -9.99 -12.80
N GLY A 12 -4.08 -8.77 -13.27
CA GLY A 12 -5.38 -8.30 -13.77
C GLY A 12 -6.35 -7.74 -12.72
N ALA A 13 -6.20 -8.06 -11.43
CA ALA A 13 -7.14 -7.62 -10.39
C ALA A 13 -6.96 -6.16 -9.90
N GLY A 14 -5.95 -5.43 -10.38
CA GLY A 14 -5.63 -4.08 -9.92
C GLY A 14 -6.79 -3.06 -10.02
N PRO A 15 -7.50 -2.95 -11.15
CA PRO A 15 -8.62 -2.01 -11.29
C PRO A 15 -9.83 -2.33 -10.42
N GLU A 16 -10.17 -3.61 -10.25
CA GLU A 16 -11.31 -4.02 -9.43
C GLU A 16 -11.03 -3.80 -7.95
N LEU A 17 -9.81 -4.15 -7.51
CA LEU A 17 -9.37 -3.91 -6.14
C LEU A 17 -9.27 -2.42 -5.84
N SER A 18 -8.77 -1.60 -6.77
CA SER A 18 -8.66 -0.16 -6.56
C SER A 18 -10.01 0.54 -6.46
N ALA A 19 -11.06 0.00 -7.09
CA ALA A 19 -12.41 0.55 -7.00
C ALA A 19 -13.04 0.38 -5.60
N VAL A 20 -12.55 -0.56 -4.80
CA VAL A 20 -13.13 -0.90 -3.49
C VAL A 20 -12.18 -0.67 -2.32
N ALA A 21 -10.89 -0.48 -2.57
CA ALA A 21 -9.87 -0.34 -1.53
C ALA A 21 -9.81 1.09 -0.98
N ASP A 22 -10.18 1.25 0.29
CA ASP A 22 -9.91 2.49 1.05
C ASP A 22 -8.44 2.52 1.51
N VAL A 23 -7.88 1.35 1.85
CA VAL A 23 -6.51 1.17 2.32
C VAL A 23 -5.80 0.12 1.46
N VAL A 24 -4.62 0.45 0.94
CA VAL A 24 -3.74 -0.49 0.24
C VAL A 24 -2.48 -0.69 1.08
N ILE A 25 -2.13 -1.96 1.33
CA ILE A 25 -0.89 -2.33 2.01
C ILE A 25 -0.03 -3.13 1.02
N ALA A 26 1.14 -2.61 0.67
CA ALA A 26 2.04 -3.18 -0.33
C ALA A 26 3.49 -3.15 0.15
N ASN A 27 4.37 -4.01 -0.35
CA ASN A 27 5.82 -3.79 -0.23
C ASN A 27 6.31 -2.76 -1.27
N GLU A 28 7.59 -2.36 -1.19
CA GLU A 28 8.17 -1.37 -2.11
C GLU A 28 8.08 -1.76 -3.59
N SER A 29 8.14 -3.05 -3.92
CA SER A 29 8.08 -3.53 -5.30
C SER A 29 6.64 -3.56 -5.82
N GLU A 30 5.69 -3.96 -4.98
CA GLU A 30 4.25 -3.94 -5.29
C GLU A 30 3.71 -2.52 -5.40
N ALA A 31 4.15 -1.61 -4.52
CA ALA A 31 3.76 -0.20 -4.54
C ALA A 31 4.20 0.49 -5.85
N GLN A 32 5.38 0.15 -6.38
CA GLN A 32 5.84 0.65 -7.69
C GLN A 32 4.97 0.16 -8.86
N GLN A 33 4.32 -1.00 -8.72
CA GLN A 33 3.45 -1.57 -9.74
C GLN A 33 1.99 -1.09 -9.60
N TRP A 34 1.63 -0.53 -8.45
CA TRP A 34 0.29 -0.02 -8.17
C TRP A 34 0.11 1.37 -8.78
N ARG A 35 -0.81 1.51 -9.74
CA ARG A 35 -0.99 2.74 -10.52
C ARG A 35 -2.15 3.63 -10.06
N TRP A 36 -2.90 3.20 -9.04
CA TRP A 36 -4.07 3.91 -8.54
C TRP A 36 -3.75 4.61 -7.23
N SER A 37 -4.41 5.73 -6.95
CA SER A 37 -4.21 6.49 -5.71
C SER A 37 -5.30 6.12 -4.68
N PRO A 38 -5.03 5.21 -3.73
CA PRO A 38 -5.97 4.95 -2.64
C PRO A 38 -6.01 6.12 -1.65
N ALA A 39 -7.04 6.18 -0.81
CA ALA A 39 -7.11 7.18 0.27
C ALA A 39 -5.99 6.98 1.30
N HIS A 40 -5.58 5.73 1.53
CA HIS A 40 -4.49 5.36 2.43
C HIS A 40 -3.58 4.31 1.77
N LEU A 41 -2.30 4.61 1.65
CA LEU A 41 -1.27 3.68 1.19
C LEU A 41 -0.24 3.42 2.30
N VAL A 42 -0.05 2.16 2.64
CA VAL A 42 1.01 1.70 3.54
C VAL A 42 2.02 0.89 2.74
N VAL A 43 3.26 1.36 2.69
CA VAL A 43 4.39 0.69 2.05
C VAL A 43 5.26 0.05 3.11
N THR A 44 5.38 -1.27 3.09
CA THR A 44 6.30 -2.00 3.96
C THR A 44 7.72 -1.96 3.38
N CYS A 45 8.70 -1.60 4.22
CA CYS A 45 10.09 -1.30 3.86
C CYS A 45 11.09 -2.29 4.51
N GLY A 46 10.67 -3.52 4.73
CA GLY A 46 11.48 -4.56 5.38
C GLY A 46 11.96 -4.12 6.76
N ALA A 47 13.28 -4.25 7.02
CA ALA A 47 13.89 -3.86 8.29
C ALA A 47 13.82 -2.36 8.59
N ARG A 48 13.49 -1.50 7.60
CA ARG A 48 13.28 -0.07 7.85
C ARG A 48 11.91 0.25 8.47
N GLY A 49 11.00 -0.72 8.52
CA GLY A 49 9.64 -0.55 9.02
C GLY A 49 8.65 -0.30 7.88
N ALA A 50 7.88 0.78 7.94
CA ALA A 50 6.86 1.10 6.94
C ALA A 50 6.70 2.61 6.74
N ARG A 51 6.18 3.00 5.56
CA ARG A 51 5.79 4.37 5.24
C ARG A 51 4.29 4.43 4.97
N TYR A 52 3.62 5.41 5.55
CA TYR A 52 2.25 5.77 5.26
C TYR A 52 2.20 7.03 4.40
N VAL A 53 1.32 7.03 3.40
CA VAL A 53 0.94 8.19 2.60
C VAL A 53 -0.58 8.14 2.40
N GLY A 54 -1.29 9.21 2.74
CA GLY A 54 -2.74 9.25 2.56
C GLY A 54 -3.35 10.60 2.90
N VAL A 55 -4.68 10.59 3.06
CA VAL A 55 -5.46 11.81 3.38
C VAL A 55 -5.07 12.46 4.70
N ASP A 56 -4.45 11.72 5.62
CA ASP A 56 -3.97 12.22 6.91
C ASP A 56 -2.52 12.70 6.86
N GLY A 57 -1.90 12.75 5.68
CA GLY A 57 -0.52 13.16 5.45
C GLY A 57 0.43 11.98 5.24
N GLU A 58 1.69 12.20 5.59
CA GLU A 58 2.76 11.21 5.43
C GLU A 58 3.44 10.92 6.77
N LEU A 59 3.77 9.66 7.00
CA LEU A 59 4.42 9.20 8.23
C LEU A 59 5.34 8.01 7.95
N ASP A 60 6.57 8.07 8.45
CA ASP A 60 7.47 6.92 8.52
C ASP A 60 7.40 6.27 9.91
N VAL A 61 7.23 4.94 9.94
CA VAL A 61 7.18 4.13 11.15
C VAL A 61 8.37 3.18 11.15
N ALA A 62 9.32 3.40 12.06
CA ALA A 62 10.50 2.55 12.20
C ALA A 62 10.12 1.15 12.71
N ALA A 63 10.85 0.13 12.26
CA ALA A 63 10.74 -1.21 12.83
C ALA A 63 11.22 -1.23 14.30
N PRO A 64 10.64 -2.07 15.17
CA PRO A 64 11.18 -2.31 16.51
C PRO A 64 12.63 -2.82 16.48
N GLN A 65 13.38 -2.58 17.56
CA GLN A 65 14.72 -3.13 17.77
C GLN A 65 14.69 -4.57 18.29
#